data_AF-A0A9W7L9N1-F1
#
_entry.id   AF-A0A9W7L9N1-F1
#
_cell.length_a   1.000
_cell.length_b   1.000
_cell.length_c   1.000
_cell.angle_alpha   90.00
_cell.angle_beta   90.00
_cell.angle_gamma   90.00
#
_symmetry.space_group_name_H-M   'P 1'
#
loop_
_entity.id
_entity.type
_entity.pdbx_description
1 polymer ?
#
loop_
_entity_poly.entity_id
_entity_poly.type
_entity_poly.pdbx_seq_one_letter_code
_entity_poly.pdbx_strand_id
1 'polypeptide(L)'
;MTIVNRICVLLILFFAAPILPLSPSYTRRTVLISLSSPLVAGVVAPASAKTGTVASQQFATSSPSTKITKVSPQVAYDGIKQAREELKGATKYLKTSDYPGMLSYLKTSAPSLSSFESNALSLLSSKSLDESSKKEIGTIRRYGVGADVMIMYGGLLNELSGGAEGGQEFELDDEEVRKVDRREVEKYLLRTAESLDEIIAICKSNGM
;
A
#
# COMPACT_ATOMS: atom_id res chain seq x y z
N MET A 1 6.75 34.15 48.85
CA MET A 1 8.05 34.59 49.41
C MET A 1 8.93 33.34 49.43
N THR A 2 10.09 33.22 48.78
CA THR A 2 10.97 34.19 48.11
C THR A 2 12.08 33.39 47.40
N ILE A 3 12.54 33.88 46.24
CA ILE A 3 13.93 33.84 45.74
C ILE A 3 14.43 32.46 45.21
N VAL A 4 14.49 32.19 43.90
CA VAL A 4 15.29 32.82 42.82
C VAL A 4 16.80 32.61 43.00
N ASN A 5 17.38 31.99 41.97
CA ASN A 5 18.65 32.35 41.33
C ASN A 5 19.91 31.52 41.63
N ARG A 6 20.72 31.44 40.55
CA ARG A 6 22.18 31.23 40.45
C ARG A 6 22.59 29.77 40.21
N ILE A 7 23.36 29.39 39.18
CA ILE A 7 24.36 30.05 38.32
C ILE A 7 24.58 29.07 37.14
N CYS A 8 24.45 29.48 35.88
CA CYS A 8 25.49 30.12 35.05
C CYS A 8 26.60 29.18 34.54
N VAL A 9 26.64 29.08 33.20
CA VAL A 9 27.84 29.19 32.33
C VAL A 9 28.72 27.96 32.13
N LEU A 10 28.72 27.43 30.90
CA LEU A 10 29.88 27.08 30.04
C LEU A 10 29.33 26.27 28.84
N LEU A 11 29.08 26.82 27.64
CA LEU A 11 29.96 27.53 26.71
C LEU A 11 31.16 26.67 26.26
N ILE A 12 30.93 25.79 25.28
CA ILE A 12 31.97 25.29 24.37
C ILE A 12 31.45 25.43 22.94
N LEU A 13 31.77 26.57 22.33
CA LEU A 13 31.93 26.76 20.89
C LEU A 13 33.39 26.45 20.57
N PHE A 14 33.69 25.69 19.52
CA PHE A 14 34.94 25.60 18.71
C PHE A 14 34.84 24.26 17.95
N PHE A 15 34.65 24.19 16.63
CA PHE A 15 35.56 24.64 15.58
C PHE A 15 34.83 24.83 14.23
N ALA A 16 35.16 25.94 13.56
CA ALA A 16 35.16 26.04 12.10
C ALA A 16 36.25 25.09 11.54
N ALA A 17 36.16 24.48 10.36
CA ALA A 17 36.11 25.11 9.04
C ALA A 17 35.85 24.03 7.94
N PRO A 18 35.57 24.44 6.69
CA PRO A 18 35.06 23.60 5.59
C PRO A 18 36.19 23.00 4.73
N ILE A 19 35.89 22.07 3.80
CA ILE A 19 36.53 21.92 2.47
C ILE A 19 35.95 20.70 1.67
N LEU A 20 35.27 21.06 0.57
CA LEU A 20 35.20 20.48 -0.79
C LEU A 20 34.54 19.11 -1.13
N PRO A 21 34.00 19.02 -2.38
CA PRO A 21 33.13 17.95 -2.85
C PRO A 21 33.87 16.89 -3.68
N LEU A 22 33.36 15.66 -3.68
CA LEU A 22 33.71 14.62 -4.64
C LEU A 22 32.44 13.85 -5.04
N SER A 23 31.91 14.17 -6.22
CA SER A 23 31.19 13.19 -7.04
C SER A 23 32.18 12.10 -7.46
N PRO A 24 31.74 10.83 -7.62
CA PRO A 24 31.53 10.39 -8.99
C PRO A 24 30.44 9.32 -9.22
N SER A 25 29.96 9.32 -10.47
CA SER A 25 29.64 8.15 -11.28
C SER A 25 28.35 7.37 -11.03
N TYR A 26 27.32 7.89 -11.70
CA TYR A 26 26.15 7.17 -12.22
C TYR A 26 26.58 5.97 -13.08
N THR A 27 26.54 4.75 -12.54
CA THR A 27 26.68 3.53 -13.36
C THR A 27 25.31 3.09 -13.84
N ARG A 28 24.99 3.52 -15.06
CA ARG A 28 23.80 3.15 -15.82
C ARG A 28 23.94 1.68 -16.25
N ARG A 29 23.22 0.76 -15.60
CA ARG A 29 23.18 -0.66 -16.00
C ARG A 29 22.19 -0.80 -17.16
N THR A 30 22.72 -0.79 -18.38
CA THR A 30 21.98 -1.09 -19.62
C THR A 30 21.61 -2.57 -19.62
N VAL A 31 20.31 -2.86 -19.59
CA VAL A 31 19.76 -4.20 -19.84
C VAL A 31 19.76 -4.43 -21.35
N LEU A 32 20.62 -5.34 -21.83
CA LEU A 32 20.52 -5.87 -23.19
C LEU A 32 19.64 -7.12 -23.15
N ILE A 33 18.36 -6.96 -23.48
CA ILE A 33 17.48 -8.09 -23.80
C ILE A 33 17.75 -8.44 -25.26
N SER A 34 18.43 -9.56 -25.48
CA SER A 34 18.64 -10.16 -26.79
C SER A 34 17.29 -10.64 -27.35
N LEU A 35 16.77 -9.95 -28.36
CA LEU A 35 15.76 -10.50 -29.26
C LEU A 35 16.44 -11.46 -30.24
N SER A 36 16.07 -12.73 -30.15
CA SER A 36 16.37 -13.71 -31.20
C SER A 36 15.12 -14.54 -31.46
N SER A 37 14.30 -14.07 -32.39
CA SER A 37 13.50 -14.96 -33.25
C SER A 37 14.40 -15.45 -34.37
N PRO A 38 14.29 -16.72 -34.77
CA PRO A 38 14.03 -16.94 -36.18
C PRO A 38 12.88 -17.90 -36.46
N LEU A 39 12.05 -17.40 -37.38
CA LEU A 39 11.16 -18.09 -38.28
C LEU A 39 11.84 -19.33 -38.90
N VAL A 40 11.22 -20.51 -38.80
CA VAL A 40 11.47 -21.61 -39.74
C VAL A 40 10.13 -22.18 -40.18
N ALA A 41 9.87 -21.99 -41.48
CA ALA A 41 8.81 -22.65 -42.21
C ALA A 41 9.12 -24.15 -42.36
N GLY A 42 8.12 -25.00 -42.13
CA GLY A 42 8.21 -26.43 -42.33
C GLY A 42 6.83 -27.00 -42.60
N VAL A 43 6.53 -27.17 -43.89
CA VAL A 43 5.38 -27.89 -44.44
C VAL A 43 5.41 -29.35 -43.97
N VAL A 44 4.22 -29.95 -43.77
CA VAL A 44 3.79 -31.30 -44.19
C VAL A 44 2.68 -31.80 -43.24
N ALA A 45 1.45 -31.80 -43.74
CA ALA A 45 0.42 -32.77 -43.36
C ALA A 45 0.65 -34.03 -44.23
N PRO A 46 0.36 -35.27 -43.79
CA PRO A 46 -1.03 -35.70 -43.55
C PRO A 46 -1.22 -36.82 -42.49
N ALA A 47 -2.49 -37.25 -42.38
CA ALA A 47 -2.98 -38.57 -41.97
C ALA A 47 -3.65 -38.68 -40.58
N SER A 48 -4.93 -39.03 -40.69
CA SER A 48 -5.87 -39.42 -39.64
C SER A 48 -5.43 -40.71 -38.95
N ALA A 49 -5.43 -40.72 -37.61
CA ALA A 49 -5.44 -41.95 -36.81
C ALA A 49 -6.23 -41.75 -35.51
N LYS A 50 -7.06 -42.76 -35.24
CA LYS A 50 -7.98 -42.94 -34.12
C LYS A 50 -7.27 -43.20 -32.79
N THR A 51 -7.92 -42.75 -31.72
CA THR A 51 -7.90 -43.31 -30.35
C THR A 51 -6.64 -43.08 -29.50
N GLY A 52 -6.80 -42.29 -28.45
CA GLY A 52 -5.87 -42.19 -27.34
C GLY A 52 -6.30 -41.09 -26.37
N THR A 53 -7.07 -41.46 -25.36
CA THR A 53 -7.42 -40.60 -24.21
C THR A 53 -6.15 -40.13 -23.53
N VAL A 54 -5.70 -38.92 -23.85
CA VAL A 54 -4.61 -38.25 -23.11
C VAL A 54 -5.25 -37.52 -21.93
N ALA A 55 -5.01 -38.07 -20.74
CA ALA A 55 -5.34 -37.44 -19.48
C ALA A 55 -4.74 -36.03 -19.43
N SER A 56 -5.60 -35.03 -19.54
CA SER A 56 -5.24 -33.66 -19.20
C SER A 56 -5.05 -33.62 -17.68
N GLN A 57 -3.80 -33.59 -17.23
CA GLN A 57 -3.46 -33.23 -15.86
C GLN A 57 -3.95 -31.80 -15.64
N GLN A 58 -5.16 -31.68 -15.08
CA GLN A 58 -5.65 -30.45 -14.51
C GLN A 58 -4.76 -30.13 -13.31
N PHE A 59 -3.80 -29.22 -13.51
CA PHE A 59 -3.18 -28.49 -12.41
C PHE A 59 -4.28 -27.67 -11.74
N ALA A 60 -4.98 -28.30 -10.79
CA ALA A 60 -5.82 -27.62 -9.83
C ALA A 60 -4.89 -26.80 -8.91
N THR A 61 -4.56 -25.60 -9.35
CA THR A 61 -4.04 -24.56 -8.48
C THR A 61 -5.18 -24.19 -7.51
N SER A 62 -5.24 -24.92 -6.41
CA SER A 62 -6.03 -24.53 -5.24
C SER A 62 -5.46 -23.23 -4.73
N SER A 63 -5.98 -22.11 -5.25
CA SER A 63 -5.80 -20.81 -4.62
C SER A 63 -6.25 -20.94 -3.16
N PRO A 64 -5.46 -20.49 -2.19
CA PRO A 64 -5.88 -20.48 -0.80
C PRO A 64 -7.15 -19.62 -0.72
N SER A 65 -8.27 -20.30 -0.52
CA SER A 65 -9.54 -19.67 -0.19
C SER A 65 -9.38 -19.11 1.22
N THR A 66 -8.90 -17.87 1.31
CA THR A 66 -9.04 -17.07 2.52
C THR A 66 -10.52 -17.10 2.86
N LYS A 67 -10.88 -17.76 3.97
CA LYS A 67 -12.26 -17.82 4.44
C LYS A 67 -12.75 -16.39 4.59
N ILE A 68 -13.51 -15.91 3.60
CA ILE A 68 -14.20 -14.63 3.66
C ILE A 68 -15.17 -14.78 4.82
N THR A 69 -14.86 -14.16 5.95
CA THR A 69 -15.87 -13.88 6.98
C THR A 69 -16.97 -13.15 6.25
N LYS A 70 -18.14 -13.81 6.10
CA LYS A 70 -19.26 -13.25 5.33
C LYS A 70 -19.86 -12.10 6.12
N VAL A 71 -19.25 -10.93 5.99
CA VAL A 71 -19.82 -9.68 6.46
C VAL A 71 -20.94 -9.29 5.49
N SER A 72 -22.06 -8.76 6.01
CA SER A 72 -23.12 -8.31 5.11
C SER A 72 -22.60 -7.15 4.23
N PRO A 73 -23.07 -7.00 2.98
CA PRO A 73 -22.60 -5.94 2.10
C PRO A 73 -22.80 -4.54 2.69
N GLN A 74 -23.89 -4.34 3.44
CA GLN A 74 -24.16 -3.06 4.11
C GLN A 74 -23.13 -2.77 5.20
N VAL A 75 -22.82 -3.77 6.03
CA VAL A 75 -21.80 -3.61 7.09
C VAL A 75 -20.42 -3.37 6.49
N ALA A 76 -20.09 -4.03 5.37
CA ALA A 76 -18.84 -3.77 4.66
C ALA A 76 -18.78 -2.35 4.10
N TYR A 77 -19.88 -1.85 3.54
CA TYR A 77 -20.00 -0.46 3.07
C TYR A 77 -19.87 0.56 4.22
N ASP A 78 -20.53 0.30 5.34
CA ASP A 78 -20.40 1.12 6.56
C ASP A 78 -18.97 1.12 7.10
N GLY A 79 -18.29 -0.02 7.04
CA GLY A 79 -16.85 -0.14 7.35
C GLY A 79 -15.98 0.76 6.48
N ILE A 80 -16.23 0.83 5.17
CA ILE A 80 -15.49 1.74 4.27
C ILE A 80 -15.75 3.21 4.60
N LYS A 81 -16.99 3.59 4.90
CA LYS A 81 -17.31 4.96 5.35
C LYS A 81 -16.59 5.29 6.67
N GLN A 82 -16.55 4.34 7.60
CA GLN A 82 -15.84 4.51 8.86
C GLN A 82 -14.33 4.64 8.64
N ALA A 83 -13.74 3.83 7.75
CA ALA A 83 -12.33 3.97 7.37
C ALA A 83 -12.04 5.38 6.84
N ARG A 84 -12.94 5.96 6.04
CA ARG A 84 -12.79 7.34 5.56
C ARG A 84 -12.75 8.38 6.69
N GLU A 85 -13.57 8.22 7.72
CA GLU A 85 -13.57 9.10 8.90
C GLU A 85 -12.34 8.85 9.81
N GLU A 86 -11.89 7.61 9.95
CA GLU A 86 -10.64 7.28 10.66
C GLU A 86 -9.44 7.96 9.98
N LEU A 87 -9.36 7.91 8.65
CA LEU A 87 -8.30 8.59 7.90
C LEU A 87 -8.33 10.11 8.09
N LYS A 88 -9.52 10.70 8.12
CA LYS A 88 -9.70 12.12 8.45
C LYS A 88 -9.22 12.42 9.87
N GLY A 89 -9.44 11.52 10.82
CA GLY A 89 -8.88 11.57 12.17
C GLY A 89 -7.34 11.60 12.18
N ALA A 90 -6.68 10.89 11.26
CA ALA A 90 -5.22 10.89 11.17
C ALA A 90 -4.63 12.25 10.72
N THR A 91 -5.39 13.06 9.95
CA THR A 91 -4.92 14.37 9.48
C THR A 91 -4.59 15.36 10.61
N LYS A 92 -5.12 15.15 11.83
CA LYS A 92 -4.81 16.01 12.98
C LYS A 92 -3.32 15.95 13.38
N TYR A 93 -2.67 14.80 13.17
CA TYR A 93 -1.26 14.59 13.51
C TYR A 93 -0.30 15.30 12.52
N LEU A 94 -0.77 15.65 11.32
CA LEU A 94 0.01 16.47 10.39
C LEU A 94 0.28 17.87 10.93
N LYS A 95 -0.70 18.45 11.65
CA LYS A 95 -0.58 19.81 12.20
C LYS A 95 0.50 19.88 13.28
N THR A 96 0.62 18.83 14.08
CA THR A 96 1.60 18.71 15.16
C THR A 96 2.90 18.04 14.71
N SER A 97 2.96 17.52 13.48
CA SER A 97 4.08 16.70 12.97
C SER A 97 4.40 15.50 13.87
N ASP A 98 3.37 14.95 14.52
CA ASP A 98 3.47 13.80 15.42
C ASP A 98 3.26 12.50 14.63
N TYR A 99 4.28 12.12 13.86
CA TYR A 99 4.26 10.90 13.03
C TYR A 99 4.20 9.60 13.85
N PRO A 100 4.92 9.45 14.98
CA PRO A 100 4.79 8.28 15.84
C PRO A 100 3.37 8.14 16.40
N GLY A 101 2.75 9.25 16.81
CA GLY A 101 1.35 9.28 17.23
C GLY A 101 0.39 8.92 16.12
N MET A 102 0.63 9.39 14.89
CA MET A 102 -0.15 9.00 13.71
C MET A 102 -0.06 7.50 13.43
N LEU A 103 1.15 6.93 13.46
CA LEU A 103 1.36 5.49 13.23
C LEU A 103 0.65 4.65 14.28
N SER A 104 0.77 5.03 15.56
CA SER A 104 0.09 4.36 16.67
C SER A 104 -1.43 4.43 16.51
N TYR A 105 -1.97 5.60 16.14
CA TYR A 105 -3.39 5.79 15.86
C TYR A 105 -3.87 4.89 14.72
N LEU A 106 -3.16 4.84 13.59
CA LEU A 106 -3.55 4.02 12.44
C LEU A 106 -3.50 2.50 12.75
N LYS A 107 -2.56 2.04 13.58
CA LYS A 107 -2.45 0.63 13.95
C LYS A 107 -3.48 0.20 15.01
N THR A 108 -3.78 1.06 15.98
CA THR A 108 -4.58 0.67 17.16
C THR A 108 -6.01 1.20 17.12
N SER A 109 -6.21 2.40 16.59
CA SER A 109 -7.46 3.16 16.68
C SER A 109 -8.19 3.30 15.35
N ALA A 110 -7.65 2.72 14.27
CA ALA A 110 -8.26 2.68 12.94
C ALA A 110 -8.55 1.23 12.47
N PRO A 111 -9.42 0.47 13.16
CA PRO A 111 -9.74 -0.91 12.81
C PRO A 111 -10.47 -1.05 11.47
N SER A 112 -11.23 -0.04 11.03
CA SER A 112 -11.93 -0.11 9.75
C SER A 112 -10.98 0.07 8.56
N LEU A 113 -9.91 0.86 8.73
CA LEU A 113 -8.84 0.93 7.72
C LEU A 113 -8.04 -0.36 7.60
N SER A 114 -7.66 -0.99 8.73
CA SER A 114 -6.92 -2.25 8.69
C SER A 114 -7.75 -3.42 8.17
N SER A 115 -9.07 -3.38 8.36
CA SER A 115 -10.01 -4.36 7.81
C SER A 115 -10.54 -4.01 6.41
N PHE A 116 -10.03 -2.95 5.77
CA PHE A 116 -10.50 -2.49 4.46
C PHE A 116 -10.52 -3.59 3.41
N GLU A 117 -9.45 -4.40 3.30
CA GLU A 117 -9.38 -5.48 2.31
C GLU A 117 -10.52 -6.49 2.50
N SER A 118 -10.81 -6.86 3.75
CA SER A 118 -11.90 -7.78 4.07
C SER A 118 -13.27 -7.19 3.72
N ASN A 119 -13.48 -5.89 4.01
CA ASN A 119 -14.70 -5.17 3.65
C ASN A 119 -14.86 -5.06 2.12
N ALA A 120 -13.80 -4.71 1.40
CA ALA A 120 -13.79 -4.63 -0.06
C ALA A 120 -14.09 -5.98 -0.72
N LEU A 121 -13.45 -7.07 -0.26
CA LEU A 121 -13.73 -8.43 -0.74
C LEU A 121 -15.20 -8.83 -0.49
N SER A 122 -15.74 -8.48 0.68
CA SER A 122 -17.14 -8.73 1.01
C SER A 122 -18.09 -8.00 0.05
N LEU A 123 -17.82 -6.72 -0.26
CA LEU A 123 -18.59 -5.94 -1.25
C LEU A 123 -18.52 -6.55 -2.65
N LEU A 124 -17.33 -6.90 -3.13
CA LEU A 124 -17.14 -7.44 -4.47
C LEU A 124 -17.78 -8.81 -4.65
N SER A 125 -17.87 -9.60 -3.58
CA SER A 125 -18.57 -10.89 -3.58
C SER A 125 -20.09 -10.77 -3.50
N SER A 126 -20.61 -9.58 -3.16
CA SER A 126 -22.04 -9.35 -2.99
C SER A 126 -22.79 -9.28 -4.32
N LYS A 127 -24.12 -9.47 -4.29
CA LYS A 127 -25.00 -9.20 -5.45
C LYS A 127 -25.47 -7.74 -5.52
N SER A 128 -25.11 -6.92 -4.54
CA SER A 128 -25.58 -5.54 -4.40
C SER A 128 -24.90 -4.58 -5.37
N LEU A 129 -23.71 -4.95 -5.87
CA LEU A 129 -22.99 -4.19 -6.89
C LEU A 129 -23.14 -4.87 -8.25
N ASP A 130 -23.34 -4.05 -9.28
CA ASP A 130 -23.31 -4.51 -10.67
C ASP A 130 -21.89 -4.94 -11.09
N GLU A 131 -21.79 -5.65 -12.21
CA GLU A 131 -20.51 -6.16 -12.70
C GLU A 131 -19.56 -5.05 -13.15
N SER A 132 -20.07 -3.89 -13.60
CA SER A 132 -19.24 -2.75 -13.97
C SER A 132 -18.59 -2.12 -12.74
N SER A 133 -19.36 -1.81 -11.70
CA SER A 133 -18.83 -1.23 -10.46
C SER A 133 -17.86 -2.15 -9.74
N LYS A 134 -18.07 -3.48 -9.81
CA LYS A 134 -17.10 -4.45 -9.26
C LYS A 134 -15.75 -4.40 -9.96
N LYS A 135 -15.73 -4.15 -11.27
CA LYS A 135 -14.49 -3.98 -12.04
C LYS A 135 -13.81 -2.66 -11.69
N GLU A 136 -14.60 -1.59 -11.55
CA GLU A 136 -14.12 -0.25 -11.20
C GLU A 136 -13.49 -0.21 -9.80
N ILE A 137 -14.16 -0.79 -8.80
CA ILE A 137 -13.59 -0.93 -7.45
C ILE A 137 -12.38 -1.86 -7.48
N GLY A 138 -12.49 -3.05 -8.07
CA GLY A 138 -11.38 -4.00 -8.20
C GLY A 138 -10.71 -4.39 -6.87
N THR A 139 -9.64 -5.17 -6.96
CA THR A 139 -8.73 -5.47 -5.84
C THR A 139 -7.30 -5.41 -6.32
N ILE A 140 -6.33 -5.64 -5.43
CA ILE A 140 -4.90 -5.69 -5.76
C ILE A 140 -4.55 -6.60 -6.96
N ARG A 141 -5.38 -7.62 -7.26
CA ARG A 141 -5.16 -8.53 -8.40
C ARG A 141 -5.81 -8.08 -9.70
N ARG A 142 -6.82 -7.22 -9.65
CA ARG A 142 -7.62 -6.83 -10.82
C ARG A 142 -7.41 -5.39 -11.26
N TYR A 143 -6.60 -4.63 -10.53
CA TYR A 143 -6.32 -3.20 -10.73
C TYR A 143 -7.61 -2.36 -10.73
N GLY A 144 -7.82 -1.60 -9.67
CA GLY A 144 -8.99 -0.74 -9.49
C GLY A 144 -8.80 0.17 -8.29
N VAL A 145 -9.79 1.02 -8.02
CA VAL A 145 -9.72 2.04 -6.97
C VAL A 145 -9.46 1.43 -5.58
N GLY A 146 -9.96 0.22 -5.32
CA GLY A 146 -9.70 -0.53 -4.10
C GLY A 146 -8.24 -0.99 -3.96
N ALA A 147 -7.55 -1.25 -5.07
CA ALA A 147 -6.10 -1.50 -5.04
C ALA A 147 -5.33 -0.24 -4.66
N ASP A 148 -5.74 0.92 -5.16
CA ASP A 148 -5.10 2.20 -4.84
C ASP A 148 -5.21 2.51 -3.34
N VAL A 149 -6.36 2.26 -2.72
CA VAL A 149 -6.50 2.37 -1.26
C VAL A 149 -5.46 1.52 -0.53
N MET A 150 -5.32 0.24 -0.91
CA MET A 150 -4.38 -0.68 -0.26
C MET A 150 -2.92 -0.26 -0.46
N ILE A 151 -2.55 0.15 -1.67
CA ILE A 151 -1.18 0.55 -2.01
C ILE A 151 -0.82 1.86 -1.31
N MET A 152 -1.71 2.86 -1.36
CA MET A 152 -1.46 4.16 -0.74
C MET A 152 -1.46 4.07 0.78
N TYR A 153 -2.34 3.26 1.37
CA TYR A 153 -2.34 3.03 2.81
C TYR A 153 -1.11 2.23 3.27
N GLY A 154 -0.69 1.21 2.52
CA GLY A 154 0.56 0.49 2.78
C GLY A 154 1.77 1.42 2.71
N GLY A 155 1.83 2.27 1.68
CA GLY A 155 2.86 3.31 1.53
C GLY A 155 2.87 4.31 2.68
N LEU A 156 1.71 4.72 3.18
CA LEU A 156 1.60 5.57 4.38
C LEU A 156 2.21 4.90 5.61
N LEU A 157 1.88 3.64 5.87
CA LEU A 157 2.40 2.91 7.02
C LEU A 157 3.92 2.72 6.93
N ASN A 158 4.42 2.43 5.74
CA ASN A 158 5.84 2.29 5.47
C ASN A 158 6.61 3.62 5.64
N GLU A 159 6.03 4.71 5.14
CA GLU A 159 6.60 6.04 5.29
C GLU A 159 6.71 6.43 6.77
N LEU A 160 5.65 6.16 7.54
CA LEU A 160 5.60 6.45 8.97
C LEU A 160 6.50 5.53 9.80
N SER A 161 6.80 4.31 9.34
CA SER A 161 7.77 3.40 9.98
C SER A 161 9.21 3.66 9.56
N GLY A 162 9.47 4.66 8.70
CA GLY A 162 10.81 5.00 8.23
C GLY A 162 11.40 3.97 7.28
N GLY A 163 10.58 3.24 6.51
CA GLY A 163 11.08 2.21 5.59
C GLY A 163 11.35 0.85 6.24
N ALA A 164 11.14 0.71 7.55
CA ALA A 164 11.21 -0.56 8.24
C ALA A 164 9.96 -1.40 7.90
N GLU A 165 9.94 -2.04 6.72
CA GLU A 165 8.96 -3.06 6.39
C GLU A 165 9.42 -4.43 6.92
N GLY A 166 8.56 -5.05 7.74
CA GLY A 166 8.81 -6.33 8.39
C GLY A 166 9.31 -6.12 9.81
N GLY A 167 8.59 -6.64 10.82
CA GLY A 167 8.98 -6.62 12.22
C GLY A 167 10.22 -7.47 12.53
N GLN A 168 11.24 -7.39 11.69
CA GLN A 168 12.58 -7.83 11.98
C GLN A 168 13.33 -6.58 12.37
N GLU A 169 13.51 -6.40 13.68
CA GLU A 169 14.58 -5.58 14.25
C GLU A 169 15.89 -6.15 13.71
N PHE A 170 16.24 -5.81 12.47
CA PHE A 170 17.61 -5.96 12.03
C PHE A 170 18.32 -4.81 12.72
N GLU A 171 19.22 -5.13 13.65
CA GLU A 171 20.23 -4.21 14.17
C GLU A 171 20.99 -3.67 12.96
N LEU A 172 20.49 -2.57 12.40
CA LEU A 172 21.19 -1.77 11.42
C LEU A 172 22.09 -0.86 12.24
N ASP A 173 23.40 -1.00 12.00
CA ASP A 173 24.41 -0.04 12.42
C ASP A 173 23.88 1.40 12.23
N ASP A 174 24.20 2.28 13.20
CA ASP A 174 23.62 3.60 13.52
C ASP A 174 23.43 4.65 12.40
N GLU A 175 23.46 4.31 11.11
CA GLU A 175 23.37 5.25 9.99
C GLU A 175 22.19 4.94 9.05
N GLU A 176 21.28 5.92 8.95
CA GLU A 176 20.11 5.98 8.05
C GLU A 176 18.78 5.42 8.56
N VAL A 177 18.34 5.86 9.74
CA VAL A 177 16.89 6.04 9.97
C VAL A 177 16.38 7.06 8.94
N ARG A 178 15.73 6.57 7.89
CA ARG A 178 15.07 7.43 6.89
C ARG A 178 14.10 8.36 7.61
N LYS A 179 14.36 9.67 7.50
CA LYS A 179 13.45 10.69 8.04
C LYS A 179 12.11 10.60 7.30
N VAL A 180 11.02 10.64 8.06
CA VAL A 180 9.66 10.71 7.53
C VAL A 180 9.53 11.97 6.67
N ASP A 181 9.18 11.79 5.39
CA ASP A 181 8.89 12.88 4.48
C ASP A 181 7.42 13.29 4.61
N ARG A 182 7.21 14.48 5.20
CA ARG A 182 5.89 15.09 5.35
C ARG A 182 5.09 15.12 4.04
N ARG A 183 5.75 15.40 2.91
CA ARG A 183 5.06 15.54 1.61
C ARG A 183 4.53 14.20 1.13
N GLU A 184 5.29 13.13 1.34
CA GLU A 184 4.85 11.78 1.02
C GLU A 184 3.72 11.34 1.95
N VAL A 185 3.80 11.63 3.27
CA VAL A 185 2.69 11.36 4.21
C VAL A 185 1.40 12.09 3.77
N GLU A 186 1.48 13.39 3.46
CA GLU A 186 0.33 14.18 3.00
C GLU A 186 -0.25 13.64 1.68
N LYS A 187 0.62 13.26 0.74
CA LYS A 187 0.24 12.66 -0.54
C LYS A 187 -0.46 11.32 -0.34
N TYR A 188 0.07 10.43 0.49
CA TYR A 188 -0.57 9.13 0.76
C TYR A 188 -1.92 9.31 1.44
N LEU A 189 -2.02 10.17 2.46
CA LEU A 189 -3.29 10.48 3.11
C LEU A 189 -4.34 11.01 2.14
N LEU A 190 -3.96 11.95 1.27
CA LEU A 190 -4.86 12.52 0.27
C LEU A 190 -5.31 11.47 -0.75
N ARG A 191 -4.38 10.68 -1.30
CA ARG A 191 -4.69 9.66 -2.30
C ARG A 191 -5.57 8.55 -1.73
N THR A 192 -5.27 8.06 -0.52
CA THR A 192 -6.12 7.08 0.15
C THR A 192 -7.53 7.65 0.39
N ALA A 193 -7.64 8.93 0.76
CA ALA A 193 -8.93 9.60 0.96
C ALA A 193 -9.73 9.71 -0.35
N GLU A 194 -9.10 10.15 -1.44
CA GLU A 194 -9.71 10.26 -2.77
C GLU A 194 -10.24 8.91 -3.25
N SER A 195 -9.43 7.85 -3.16
CA SER A 195 -9.84 6.50 -3.57
C SER A 195 -10.97 5.94 -2.69
N LEU A 196 -10.97 6.22 -1.38
CA LEU A 196 -12.09 5.85 -0.51
C LEU A 196 -13.38 6.60 -0.90
N ASP A 197 -13.29 7.90 -1.18
CA ASP A 197 -14.43 8.73 -1.59
C ASP A 197 -15.02 8.25 -2.93
N GLU A 198 -14.18 7.81 -3.86
CA GLU A 198 -14.59 7.22 -5.13
C GLU A 198 -15.31 5.87 -4.94
N ILE A 199 -14.78 4.96 -4.11
CA ILE A 199 -15.49 3.71 -3.77
C ILE A 199 -16.84 4.00 -3.13
N ILE A 200 -16.90 4.99 -2.23
CA ILE A 200 -18.15 5.40 -1.59
C ILE A 200 -19.16 5.92 -2.63
N ALA A 201 -18.69 6.68 -3.63
CA ALA A 201 -19.53 7.19 -4.71
C ALA A 201 -20.06 6.06 -5.61
N ILE A 202 -19.22 5.09 -5.95
CA ILE A 202 -19.60 3.89 -6.72
C ILE A 202 -20.65 3.06 -5.96
N CYS A 203 -20.46 2.84 -4.66
CA CYS A 203 -21.46 2.13 -3.86
C CYS A 203 -22.80 2.89 -3.81
N LYS A 204 -22.78 4.22 -3.69
CA LYS A 204 -24.00 5.05 -3.71
C LYS A 204 -24.74 4.98 -5.04
N SER A 205 -24.03 4.96 -6.17
CA SER A 205 -24.67 4.87 -7.49
C SER A 205 -25.39 3.53 -7.71
N ASN A 206 -25.02 2.50 -6.94
CA ASN A 206 -25.67 1.18 -6.90
C ASN A 206 -26.80 1.08 -5.87
N GLY A 207 -27.13 2.16 -5.15
CA GLY A 207 -28.22 2.20 -4.18
C GLY A 207 -27.89 1.67 -2.78
N MET A 208 -26.62 1.74 -2.37
CA MET A 208 -26.16 1.39 -1.00
C MET A 208 -26.14 2.58 -0.03
#